data_AF-A0A068V947-F1
#
_entry.id   AF-A0A068V947-F1
#
_cell.length_a   1.000
_cell.length_b   1.000
_cell.length_c   1.000
_cell.angle_alpha   90.00
_cell.angle_beta   90.00
_cell.angle_gamma   90.00
#
_symmetry.space_group_name_H-M   'P 1'
#
loop_
_entity.id
_entity.type
_entity.pdbx_description
1 polymer ?
#
loop_
_entity_poly.entity_id
_entity_poly.type
_entity_poly.pdbx_seq_one_letter_code
_entity_poly.pdbx_strand_id
1 'polypeptide(L)'
;MTWYPQDYLSSLPMTTMDMRSDPRKGYPGRTYRFYKGPVVYPFGHGLSYTSFVHTIADAPTVVSIPVDGHRRWNTSVSSKAIKVTHARCSRLSIGVHVDVKNVGGMDGSHTLLVFSSPPGSGHWAPHKQLVAFEKVHVPARAQQRVFLKIHVCKYLSVVDRAGIRRIPMGLHSLHIGPITHSISLQAAVLGVIKS
;
A
#
# COMPACT_ATOMS: atom_id res chain seq x y z
N MET A 1 16.31 0.86 -4.24
CA MET A 1 16.06 2.23 -4.78
C MET A 1 15.39 2.12 -6.14
N THR A 2 14.90 3.22 -6.72
CA THR A 2 14.46 3.25 -8.14
C THR A 2 15.62 3.69 -9.00
N TRP A 3 15.85 3.04 -10.14
CA TRP A 3 16.83 3.45 -11.13
C TRP A 3 16.16 4.32 -12.19
N TYR A 4 16.58 5.58 -12.25
CA TYR A 4 16.01 6.60 -13.12
C TYR A 4 16.82 6.74 -14.42
N PRO A 5 16.18 7.15 -15.52
CA PRO A 5 16.89 7.57 -16.73
C PRO A 5 17.72 8.84 -16.45
N GLN A 6 18.76 9.08 -17.26
CA GLN A 6 19.65 10.24 -17.13
C GLN A 6 18.88 11.57 -17.13
N ASP A 7 17.87 11.70 -17.99
CA ASP A 7 17.04 12.90 -18.15
C ASP A 7 16.28 13.29 -16.88
N TYR A 8 16.12 12.37 -15.91
CA TYR A 8 15.50 12.66 -14.63
C TYR A 8 16.18 13.83 -13.90
N LEU A 9 17.51 13.95 -14.01
CA LEU A 9 18.27 15.00 -13.34
C LEU A 9 18.11 16.37 -13.99
N SER A 10 17.69 16.43 -15.26
CA SER A 10 17.48 17.69 -15.98
C SER A 10 16.28 18.50 -15.45
N SER A 11 15.28 17.82 -14.89
CA SER A 11 14.02 18.40 -14.41
C SER A 11 13.90 18.41 -12.88
N LEU A 12 14.97 18.03 -12.18
CA LEU A 12 14.95 17.80 -10.73
C LEU A 12 16.22 18.33 -10.05
N PRO A 13 16.23 19.59 -9.58
CA PRO A 13 17.33 20.09 -8.77
C PRO A 13 17.51 19.26 -7.49
N MET A 14 18.74 18.87 -7.16
CA MET A 14 19.01 18.08 -5.94
C MET A 14 18.68 18.82 -4.63
N THR A 15 18.50 20.15 -4.68
CA THR A 15 18.10 21.00 -3.55
C THR A 15 16.59 21.01 -3.29
N THR A 16 15.77 20.63 -4.26
CA THR A 16 14.30 20.64 -4.13
C THR A 16 13.81 19.41 -3.37
N MET A 17 13.30 19.60 -2.15
CA MET A 17 12.87 18.50 -1.27
C MET A 17 11.42 18.04 -1.50
N ASP A 18 10.69 18.65 -2.44
CA ASP A 18 9.32 18.26 -2.77
C ASP A 18 9.28 16.81 -3.26
N MET A 19 8.47 15.96 -2.62
CA MET A 19 8.38 14.56 -3.05
C MET A 19 7.41 14.35 -4.21
N ARG A 20 6.37 15.19 -4.31
CA ARG A 20 5.24 15.01 -5.23
C ARG A 20 5.56 15.59 -6.61
N SER A 21 5.03 14.98 -7.67
CA SER A 21 5.11 15.53 -9.03
C SER A 21 4.32 16.83 -9.14
N ASP A 22 4.85 17.84 -9.81
CA ASP A 22 4.16 19.08 -10.18
C ASP A 22 4.30 19.33 -11.69
N PRO A 23 3.27 18.96 -12.49
CA PRO A 23 3.28 19.17 -13.94
C PRO A 23 3.44 20.63 -14.36
N ARG A 24 2.99 21.60 -13.53
CA ARG A 24 3.09 23.03 -13.87
C ARG A 24 4.52 23.54 -13.84
N LYS A 25 5.37 22.92 -13.01
CA LYS A 25 6.80 23.23 -12.87
C LYS A 25 7.69 22.27 -13.69
N GLY A 26 7.09 21.35 -14.45
CA GLY A 26 7.83 20.26 -15.09
C GLY A 26 8.50 19.30 -14.09
N TYR A 27 8.08 19.31 -12.82
CA TYR A 27 8.73 18.53 -11.77
C TYR A 27 8.15 17.10 -11.72
N PRO A 28 8.97 16.06 -11.96
CA PRO A 28 8.44 14.73 -12.21
C PRO A 28 8.09 13.95 -10.93
N GLY A 29 8.46 14.46 -9.75
CA GLY A 29 8.30 13.77 -8.46
C GLY A 29 9.49 12.88 -8.09
N ARG A 30 9.55 12.46 -6.83
CA ARG A 30 10.64 11.63 -6.27
C ARG A 30 10.14 10.28 -5.80
N THR A 31 11.03 9.29 -5.86
CA THR A 31 10.81 7.88 -5.45
C THR A 31 9.72 7.17 -6.26
N TYR A 32 9.64 5.85 -6.13
CA TYR A 32 8.56 5.06 -6.74
C TYR A 32 7.14 5.49 -6.29
N ARG A 33 7.03 6.23 -5.17
CA ARG A 33 5.74 6.64 -4.60
C ARG A 33 5.07 7.75 -5.39
N PHE A 34 5.86 8.66 -5.99
CA PHE A 34 5.34 9.89 -6.58
C PHE A 34 5.89 10.21 -7.97
N TYR A 35 6.96 9.53 -8.39
CA TYR A 35 7.48 9.68 -9.74
C TYR A 35 6.53 9.04 -10.76
N LYS A 36 6.19 9.80 -11.80
CA LYS A 36 5.26 9.38 -12.87
C LYS A 36 5.93 9.05 -14.20
N GLY A 37 7.24 9.26 -14.29
CA GLY A 37 7.99 9.06 -15.53
C GLY A 37 8.47 7.62 -15.73
N PRO A 38 9.20 7.37 -16.83
CA PRO A 38 9.77 6.07 -17.13
C PRO A 38 10.90 5.70 -16.16
N VAL A 39 11.01 4.43 -15.80
CA VAL A 39 12.06 3.89 -14.94
C VAL A 39 12.86 2.83 -15.69
N VAL A 40 14.17 2.78 -15.45
CA VAL A 40 15.03 1.71 -16.01
C VAL A 40 14.82 0.43 -15.22
N TYR A 41 14.92 0.53 -13.89
CA TYR A 41 14.53 -0.54 -12.97
C TYR A 41 13.66 0.02 -11.84
N PRO A 42 12.44 -0.52 -11.65
CA PRO A 42 11.56 -0.05 -10.58
C PRO A 42 12.11 -0.44 -9.20
N PHE A 43 11.63 0.27 -8.17
CA PHE A 43 11.91 -0.12 -6.80
C PHE A 43 11.44 -1.56 -6.52
N GLY A 44 12.32 -2.36 -5.94
CA GLY A 44 12.02 -3.76 -5.62
C GLY A 44 12.18 -4.73 -6.79
N HIS A 45 12.70 -4.27 -7.93
CA HIS A 45 13.07 -5.17 -9.02
C HIS A 45 14.14 -6.17 -8.56
N GLY A 46 13.94 -7.44 -8.90
CA GLY A 46 14.86 -8.52 -8.58
C GLY A 46 14.56 -9.75 -9.44
N LEU A 47 15.62 -10.47 -9.81
CA LEU A 47 15.55 -11.71 -10.57
C LEU A 47 15.89 -12.89 -9.65
N SER A 48 15.56 -14.10 -10.11
CA SER A 48 15.81 -15.34 -9.40
C SER A 48 16.24 -16.42 -10.41
N TYR A 49 17.01 -17.40 -9.95
CA TYR A 49 17.41 -18.57 -10.75
C TYR A 49 16.26 -19.59 -10.95
N THR A 50 15.14 -19.39 -10.26
CA THR A 50 13.90 -20.14 -10.45
C THR A 50 12.70 -19.21 -10.59
N SER A 51 11.62 -19.72 -11.17
CA SER A 51 10.37 -18.99 -11.39
C SER A 51 9.36 -19.27 -10.28
N PHE A 52 8.66 -18.21 -9.83
CA PHE A 52 7.64 -18.31 -8.80
C PHE A 52 6.29 -17.81 -9.32
N VAL A 53 5.22 -18.47 -8.88
CA VAL A 53 3.83 -18.07 -9.14
C VAL A 53 3.18 -17.72 -7.80
N HIS A 54 2.41 -16.64 -7.78
CA HIS A 54 1.71 -16.14 -6.60
C HIS A 54 0.21 -16.30 -6.76
N THR A 55 -0.46 -16.79 -5.72
CA THR A 55 -1.92 -16.83 -5.64
C THR A 55 -2.39 -16.38 -4.26
N ILE A 56 -3.52 -15.68 -4.19
CA ILE A 56 -4.13 -15.27 -2.93
C ILE A 56 -4.90 -16.46 -2.39
N ALA A 57 -4.50 -16.95 -1.23
CA ALA A 57 -5.17 -18.06 -0.56
C ALA A 57 -6.36 -17.56 0.27
N ASP A 58 -6.14 -16.48 1.03
CA ASP A 58 -7.15 -15.85 1.86
C ASP A 58 -6.80 -14.38 2.08
N ALA A 59 -7.79 -13.50 1.91
CA ALA A 59 -7.66 -12.07 2.16
C ALA A 59 -9.05 -11.44 2.31
N PRO A 60 -9.25 -10.55 3.30
CA PRO A 60 -10.54 -9.88 3.44
C PRO A 60 -10.77 -8.91 2.28
N THR A 61 -12.02 -8.80 1.86
CA THR A 61 -12.47 -7.84 0.83
C THR A 61 -13.04 -6.56 1.46
N VAL A 62 -13.49 -6.62 2.71
CA VAL A 62 -14.05 -5.50 3.47
C VAL A 62 -13.42 -5.46 4.84
N VAL A 63 -13.03 -4.27 5.30
CA VAL A 63 -12.46 -4.05 6.63
C VAL A 63 -13.14 -2.86 7.28
N SER A 64 -13.81 -3.14 8.39
CA SER A 64 -14.48 -2.15 9.21
C SER A 64 -13.51 -1.45 10.16
N ILE A 65 -13.51 -0.13 10.13
CA ILE A 65 -12.64 0.72 10.94
C ILE A 65 -13.49 1.28 12.08
N PRO A 66 -13.29 0.82 13.33
CA PRO A 66 -14.00 1.35 14.48
C PRO A 66 -13.63 2.81 14.71
N VAL A 67 -14.63 3.68 14.80
CA VAL A 67 -14.48 5.11 15.10
C VAL A 67 -15.22 5.50 16.37
N ASP A 68 -14.66 6.43 17.12
CA ASP A 68 -15.26 6.91 18.37
C ASP A 68 -16.50 7.79 18.07
N GLY A 69 -17.65 7.45 18.67
CA GLY A 69 -18.94 8.10 18.43
C GLY A 69 -19.18 9.42 19.19
N HIS A 70 -18.20 9.92 19.96
CA HIS A 70 -18.42 10.96 20.98
C HIS A 70 -18.51 12.41 20.47
N ARG A 71 -18.72 12.65 19.17
CA ARG A 71 -18.99 14.01 18.68
C ARG A 71 -20.25 13.98 17.84
N ARG A 72 -21.27 14.74 18.27
CA ARG A 72 -22.40 15.14 17.42
C ARG A 72 -21.82 15.69 16.14
N TRP A 73 -21.85 14.88 15.10
CA TRP A 73 -21.31 15.24 13.83
C TRP A 73 -22.50 15.25 12.88
N ASN A 74 -22.75 16.42 12.28
CA ASN A 74 -23.48 16.54 11.01
C ASN A 74 -22.71 15.81 9.88
N THR A 75 -22.14 14.63 10.15
CA THR A 75 -21.47 13.80 9.16
C THR A 75 -22.55 13.02 8.45
N SER A 76 -22.82 13.44 7.22
CA SER A 76 -22.79 12.44 6.17
C SER A 76 -21.56 11.56 6.45
N VAL A 77 -21.75 10.26 6.65
CA VAL A 77 -20.72 9.20 6.74
C VAL A 77 -20.03 9.04 5.35
N SER A 78 -19.89 10.16 4.64
CA SER A 78 -19.19 10.40 3.38
C SER A 78 -18.11 11.47 3.58
N SER A 79 -17.38 11.43 4.70
CA SER A 79 -16.03 12.00 4.68
C SER A 79 -15.14 10.94 4.03
N LYS A 80 -14.69 11.17 2.80
CA LYS A 80 -13.84 10.24 2.03
C LYS A 80 -12.58 9.76 2.77
N ALA A 81 -12.20 10.41 3.88
CA ALA A 81 -11.10 9.99 4.73
C ALA A 81 -11.30 10.39 6.20
N ILE A 82 -10.91 9.50 7.13
CA ILE A 82 -11.05 9.67 8.58
C ILE A 82 -9.69 9.98 9.21
N LYS A 83 -9.61 10.86 10.21
CA LYS A 83 -8.36 11.11 10.94
C LYS A 83 -7.94 9.85 11.70
N VAL A 84 -6.67 9.47 11.63
CA VAL A 84 -6.14 8.29 12.35
C VAL A 84 -6.41 8.40 13.86
N THR A 85 -6.37 9.62 14.42
CA THR A 85 -6.64 9.89 15.85
C THR A 85 -8.07 9.62 16.29
N HIS A 86 -9.03 9.52 15.36
CA HIS A 86 -10.44 9.22 15.66
C HIS A 86 -10.77 7.73 15.44
N ALA A 87 -9.83 6.95 14.93
CA ALA A 87 -10.00 5.53 14.67
C ALA A 87 -9.32 4.72 15.79
N ARG A 88 -9.97 3.65 16.25
CA ARG A 88 -9.39 2.73 17.23
C ARG A 88 -8.41 1.78 16.53
N CYS A 89 -7.18 2.23 16.42
CA CYS A 89 -6.15 1.62 15.58
C CYS A 89 -5.29 0.54 16.27
N SER A 90 -5.29 0.45 17.60
CA SER A 90 -4.28 -0.27 18.37
C SER A 90 -4.14 -1.77 18.06
N ARG A 91 -5.15 -2.39 17.46
CA ARG A 91 -5.10 -3.80 17.00
C ARG A 91 -5.62 -4.00 15.57
N LEU A 92 -5.83 -2.92 14.82
CA LEU A 92 -6.47 -3.01 13.51
C LEU A 92 -5.44 -3.39 12.43
N SER A 93 -5.39 -4.67 12.12
CA SER A 93 -4.51 -5.24 11.09
C SER A 93 -5.29 -6.12 10.12
N ILE A 94 -4.83 -6.15 8.89
CA ILE A 94 -5.33 -7.03 7.83
C ILE A 94 -4.34 -8.19 7.71
N GLY A 95 -4.86 -9.41 7.74
CA GLY A 95 -4.11 -10.60 7.39
C GLY A 95 -4.31 -10.93 5.91
N VAL A 96 -3.22 -11.21 5.20
CA VAL A 96 -3.25 -11.68 3.81
C VAL A 96 -2.41 -12.94 3.71
N HIS A 97 -3.04 -14.05 3.30
CA HIS A 97 -2.36 -15.31 3.01
C HIS A 97 -2.07 -15.41 1.51
N VAL A 98 -0.80 -15.53 1.18
CA VAL A 98 -0.32 -15.67 -0.20
C VAL A 98 0.37 -17.02 -0.32
N ASP A 99 -0.05 -17.80 -1.31
CA ASP A 99 0.64 -19.02 -1.71
C ASP A 99 1.72 -18.67 -2.73
N VAL A 100 2.95 -19.07 -2.43
CA VAL A 100 4.12 -18.91 -3.30
C VAL A 100 4.54 -20.28 -3.78
N LYS A 101 4.34 -20.55 -5.07
CA LYS A 101 4.71 -21.81 -5.70
C LYS A 101 5.98 -21.63 -6.52
N ASN A 102 7.01 -22.42 -6.24
CA ASN A 102 8.19 -22.52 -7.09
C ASN A 102 7.88 -23.47 -8.25
N VAL A 103 7.86 -22.93 -9.48
CA VAL A 103 7.56 -23.71 -10.69
C VAL A 103 8.81 -24.05 -11.50
N GLY A 104 9.99 -23.64 -11.07
CA GLY A 104 11.24 -24.05 -11.71
C GLY A 104 11.84 -25.32 -11.11
N GLY A 105 12.99 -25.71 -11.66
CA GLY A 105 13.71 -26.93 -11.30
C GLY A 105 14.77 -26.75 -10.20
N MET A 106 14.93 -25.55 -9.66
CA MET A 106 15.91 -25.24 -8.61
C MET A 106 15.21 -24.67 -7.38
N ASP A 107 15.75 -24.99 -6.21
CA ASP A 107 15.37 -24.36 -4.96
C ASP A 107 15.69 -22.87 -5.01
N GLY A 108 14.87 -22.05 -4.35
CA GLY A 108 15.11 -20.62 -4.35
C GLY A 108 14.42 -19.90 -3.20
N SER A 109 15.00 -18.76 -2.83
CA SER A 109 14.32 -17.81 -1.95
C SER A 109 13.63 -16.73 -2.77
N HIS A 110 12.40 -16.41 -2.38
CA HIS A 110 11.59 -15.38 -2.99
C HIS A 110 11.26 -14.28 -1.97
N THR A 111 11.29 -13.02 -2.40
CA THR A 111 10.92 -11.87 -1.56
C THR A 111 9.60 -11.29 -2.06
N LEU A 112 8.57 -11.40 -1.23
CA LEU A 112 7.28 -10.79 -1.47
C LEU A 112 7.32 -9.33 -1.04
N LEU A 113 6.89 -8.43 -1.93
CA LEU A 113 6.68 -7.02 -1.65
C LEU A 113 5.21 -6.70 -1.85
N VAL A 114 4.55 -6.21 -0.81
CA VAL A 114 3.14 -5.80 -0.86
C VAL A 114 3.07 -4.29 -0.94
N PHE A 115 2.47 -3.77 -2.00
CA PHE A 115 2.22 -2.33 -2.13
C PHE A 115 0.73 -2.02 -1.99
N SER A 116 0.38 -0.90 -1.37
CA SER A 116 -1.00 -0.40 -1.34
C SER A 116 -1.14 0.87 -2.15
N SER A 117 -2.22 0.96 -2.94
CA SER A 117 -2.68 2.17 -3.64
C SER A 117 -4.00 2.64 -3.01
N PRO A 118 -4.08 3.86 -2.50
CA PRO A 118 -5.29 4.38 -1.87
C PRO A 118 -6.39 4.72 -2.89
N PRO A 119 -7.67 4.73 -2.46
CA PRO A 119 -8.81 5.11 -3.30
C PRO A 119 -8.68 6.57 -3.75
N GLY A 120 -8.99 6.80 -5.02
CA GLY A 120 -8.86 8.12 -5.62
C GLY A 120 -7.40 8.57 -5.58
N SER A 121 -6.64 8.14 -6.57
CA SER A 121 -5.26 8.58 -6.84
C SER A 121 -5.21 10.05 -7.27
N GLY A 122 -5.78 10.94 -6.44
CA GLY A 122 -5.69 12.38 -6.58
C GLY A 122 -4.26 12.84 -6.33
N HIS A 123 -3.97 14.09 -6.73
CA HIS A 123 -2.62 14.68 -6.71
C HIS A 123 -1.85 14.60 -5.39
N TRP A 124 -2.53 14.30 -4.27
CA TRP A 124 -1.97 14.37 -2.92
C TRP A 124 -1.47 13.01 -2.39
N ALA A 125 -2.00 11.90 -2.89
CA ALA A 125 -1.69 10.56 -2.41
C ALA A 125 -0.56 9.90 -3.22
N PRO A 126 0.24 9.01 -2.62
CA PRO A 126 1.23 8.24 -3.37
C PRO A 126 0.52 7.29 -4.36
N HIS A 127 1.16 7.02 -5.50
CA HIS A 127 0.70 6.05 -6.49
C HIS A 127 0.55 4.67 -5.86
N LYS A 128 1.59 4.23 -5.18
CA LYS A 128 1.61 3.04 -4.34
C LYS A 128 2.67 3.19 -3.25
N GLN A 129 2.52 2.47 -2.15
CA GLN A 129 3.46 2.46 -1.04
C GLN A 129 3.68 1.04 -0.54
N LEU A 130 4.91 0.67 -0.20
CA LEU A 130 5.21 -0.61 0.43
C LEU A 130 4.55 -0.67 1.82
N VAL A 131 3.74 -1.70 2.06
CA VAL A 131 2.99 -1.89 3.31
C VAL A 131 3.37 -3.14 4.08
N ALA A 132 3.94 -4.14 3.40
CA ALA A 132 4.53 -5.32 4.01
C ALA A 132 5.56 -5.93 3.06
N PHE A 133 6.50 -6.70 3.60
CA PHE A 133 7.40 -7.54 2.84
C PHE A 133 7.77 -8.77 3.66
N GLU A 134 8.09 -9.87 2.98
CA GLU A 134 8.54 -11.11 3.62
C GLU A 134 9.47 -11.87 2.67
N LYS A 135 10.48 -12.56 3.20
CA LYS A 135 11.35 -13.45 2.43
C LYS A 135 11.05 -14.89 2.80
N VAL A 136 10.78 -15.72 1.80
CA VAL A 136 10.45 -17.14 1.98
C VAL A 136 11.39 -18.01 1.14
N HIS A 137 11.83 -19.13 1.68
CA HIS A 137 12.52 -20.16 0.91
C HIS A 137 11.50 -21.20 0.44
N VAL A 138 11.51 -21.53 -0.85
CA VAL A 138 10.59 -22.50 -1.45
C VAL A 138 11.39 -23.48 -2.31
N PRO A 139 11.45 -24.77 -1.91
CA PRO A 139 12.10 -25.80 -2.71
C PRO A 139 11.53 -25.92 -4.12
N ALA A 140 12.29 -26.51 -5.04
CA ALA A 140 11.86 -26.77 -6.40
C ALA A 140 10.53 -27.53 -6.41
N ARG A 141 9.60 -27.08 -7.27
CA ARG A 141 8.24 -27.66 -7.40
C ARG A 141 7.35 -27.60 -6.15
N ALA A 142 7.82 -27.02 -5.06
CA ALA A 142 7.06 -26.90 -3.82
C ALA A 142 6.23 -25.61 -3.77
N GLN A 143 5.34 -25.54 -2.78
CA GLN A 143 4.54 -24.37 -2.46
C GLN A 143 4.64 -24.05 -0.97
N GLN A 144 4.81 -22.77 -0.65
CA GLN A 144 4.81 -22.28 0.72
C GLN A 144 3.74 -21.19 0.88
N ARG A 145 2.96 -21.30 1.95
CA ARG A 145 2.01 -20.25 2.35
C ARG A 145 2.70 -19.23 3.24
N VAL A 146 2.55 -17.96 2.91
CA VAL A 146 3.11 -16.82 3.64
C VAL A 146 1.96 -15.98 4.20
N PHE A 147 2.05 -15.62 5.47
CA PHE A 147 1.09 -14.74 6.13
C PHE A 147 1.67 -13.33 6.30
N LEU A 148 0.97 -12.33 5.75
CA LEU A 148 1.38 -10.93 5.78
C LEU A 148 0.39 -10.14 6.65
N LYS A 149 0.91 -9.47 7.68
CA LYS A 149 0.12 -8.64 8.60
C LYS A 149 0.31 -7.16 8.30
N ILE A 150 -0.75 -6.49 7.84
CA ILE A 150 -0.73 -5.08 7.45
C ILE A 150 -1.52 -4.24 8.47
N HIS A 151 -0.83 -3.41 9.25
CA HIS A 151 -1.49 -2.47 10.16
C HIS A 151 -2.19 -1.35 9.39
N VAL A 152 -3.53 -1.27 9.51
CA VAL A 152 -4.39 -0.36 8.72
C VAL A 152 -3.97 1.10 8.90
N CYS A 153 -3.97 1.59 10.13
CA CYS A 153 -3.69 3.02 10.35
C CYS A 153 -2.24 3.44 10.08
N LYS A 154 -1.28 2.52 10.18
CA LYS A 154 0.14 2.83 9.93
C LYS A 154 0.47 2.80 8.44
N TYR A 155 -0.07 1.84 7.70
CA TYR A 155 0.36 1.56 6.33
C TYR A 155 -0.68 1.91 5.25
N LEU A 156 -1.96 2.04 5.59
CA LEU A 156 -3.05 2.43 4.68
C LEU A 156 -3.52 3.88 4.88
N SER A 157 -2.85 4.66 5.72
CA SER A 157 -3.12 6.09 5.87
C SER A 157 -2.21 6.95 5.00
N VAL A 158 -2.73 8.11 4.59
CA VAL A 158 -2.04 9.14 3.82
C VAL A 158 -1.96 10.42 4.65
N VAL A 159 -0.98 11.27 4.35
CA VAL A 159 -0.82 12.58 4.99
C VAL A 159 -1.46 13.65 4.09
N ASP A 160 -2.39 14.42 4.64
CA ASP A 160 -3.03 15.53 3.94
C ASP A 160 -2.14 16.78 3.87
N ARG A 161 -2.64 17.86 3.25
CA ARG A 161 -1.90 19.12 3.07
C ARG A 161 -1.57 19.81 4.40
N ALA A 162 -2.35 19.56 5.45
CA ALA A 162 -2.15 20.12 6.78
C ALA A 162 -1.20 19.26 7.65
N GLY A 163 -0.60 18.22 7.08
CA GLY A 163 0.28 17.31 7.81
C GLY A 163 -0.48 16.28 8.66
N ILE A 164 -1.80 16.17 8.50
CA ILE A 164 -2.62 15.27 9.31
C ILE A 164 -2.71 13.90 8.61
N ARG A 165 -2.45 12.83 9.38
CA ARG A 165 -2.65 11.45 8.89
C ARG A 165 -4.13 11.11 8.84
N ARG A 166 -4.59 10.69 7.67
CA ARG A 166 -5.96 10.25 7.42
C ARG A 166 -5.99 8.89 6.75
N ILE A 167 -6.99 8.08 7.07
CA ILE A 167 -7.27 6.80 6.43
C ILE A 167 -8.31 7.08 5.34
N PRO A 168 -7.98 6.96 4.04
CA PRO A 168 -8.97 7.05 2.98
C PRO A 168 -9.97 5.89 3.09
N MET A 169 -11.26 6.20 3.04
CA MET A 169 -12.33 5.20 2.96
C MET A 169 -12.58 4.80 1.50
N GLY A 170 -13.10 3.59 1.30
CA GLY A 170 -13.37 3.04 -0.03
C GLY A 170 -12.31 2.02 -0.48
N LEU A 171 -12.17 1.85 -1.79
CA LEU A 171 -11.41 0.75 -2.40
C LEU A 171 -9.90 1.03 -2.44
N HIS A 172 -9.13 0.29 -1.66
CA HIS A 172 -7.67 0.22 -1.74
C HIS A 172 -7.26 -0.98 -2.59
N SER A 173 -6.20 -0.83 -3.37
CA SER A 173 -5.61 -1.93 -4.15
C SER A 173 -4.29 -2.36 -3.53
N LEU A 174 -4.17 -3.64 -3.17
CA LEU A 174 -2.94 -4.29 -2.75
C LEU A 174 -2.29 -4.99 -3.95
N HIS A 175 -1.05 -4.66 -4.25
CA HIS A 175 -0.26 -5.23 -5.35
C HIS A 175 0.80 -6.15 -4.77
N ILE A 176 0.80 -7.42 -5.18
CA ILE A 176 1.70 -8.45 -4.67
C ILE A 176 2.32 -9.14 -5.89
N GLY A 177 3.51 -8.69 -6.31
CA GLY A 177 4.06 -9.15 -7.58
C GLY A 177 3.10 -8.86 -8.75
N PRO A 178 2.67 -9.87 -9.54
CA PRO A 178 1.76 -9.67 -10.68
C PRO A 178 0.27 -9.64 -10.30
N ILE A 179 -0.10 -10.04 -9.07
CA ILE A 179 -1.49 -10.11 -8.63
C ILE A 179 -1.91 -8.82 -7.91
N THR A 180 -3.19 -8.46 -8.07
CA THR A 180 -3.81 -7.32 -7.37
C THR A 180 -5.04 -7.79 -6.59
N HIS A 181 -5.12 -7.42 -5.31
CA HIS A 181 -6.27 -7.65 -4.44
C HIS A 181 -6.92 -6.32 -4.06
N SER A 182 -8.24 -6.25 -4.06
CA SER A 182 -8.95 -5.02 -3.67
C SER A 182 -9.60 -5.16 -2.30
N ILE A 183 -9.41 -4.18 -1.43
CA ILE A 183 -9.98 -4.12 -0.08
C ILE A 183 -10.74 -2.82 0.11
N SER A 184 -12.01 -2.92 0.51
CA SER A 184 -12.84 -1.78 0.86
C SER A 184 -12.72 -1.45 2.34
N LEU A 185 -12.23 -0.24 2.65
CA LEU A 185 -12.19 0.29 4.01
C LEU A 185 -13.48 1.06 4.31
N GLN A 186 -14.21 0.62 5.33
CA GLN A 186 -15.49 1.20 5.73
C GLN A 186 -15.46 1.68 7.17
N ALA A 187 -16.15 2.78 7.46
CA ALA A 187 -16.28 3.30 8.82
C ALA A 187 -17.34 2.51 9.59
N ALA A 188 -17.03 2.05 10.79
CA ALA A 188 -17.99 1.45 11.70
C ALA A 188 -18.08 2.30 12.98
N VAL A 189 -19.24 2.94 13.19
CA VAL A 189 -19.50 3.68 14.42
C VAL A 189 -19.82 2.67 15.52
N LEU A 190 -19.01 2.67 16.58
CA LEU A 190 -19.33 1.86 17.75
C LEU A 190 -20.49 2.52 18.49
N GLY A 191 -21.65 1.85 18.51
CA GLY A 191 -22.80 2.28 19.31
C GLY A 191 -22.46 2.19 20.80
N VAL A 192 -22.86 3.21 21.56
CA VAL A 192 -22.85 3.14 23.02
C VAL A 192 -23.85 2.05 23.41
N ILE A 193 -23.39 0.98 24.07
CA ILE A 193 -24.29 0.07 24.79
C ILE A 193 -24.95 0.94 25.86
N LYS A 194 -26.21 1.32 25.66
CA LYS A 194 -27.02 1.89 26.73
C LYS A 194 -27.19 0.80 27.77
N SER A 195 -26.48 0.92 28.89
CA SER A 195 -26.83 0.21 30.12
C SER A 195 -28.07 0.83 30.75
#